data_AF-A0A6P4C9Z5-F1
#
_entry.id   AF-A0A6P4C9Z5-F1
#
_cell.length_a   1.000
_cell.length_b   1.000
_cell.length_c   1.000
_cell.angle_alpha   90.00
_cell.angle_beta   90.00
_cell.angle_gamma   90.00
#
_symmetry.space_group_name_H-M   'P 1'
#
loop_
_entity.id
_entity.type
_entity.pdbx_description
1 polymer ?
#
loop_
_entity_poly.entity_id
_entity_poly.type
_entity_poly.pdbx_seq_one_letter_code
_entity_poly.pdbx_strand_id
1 'polypeptide(L)'
;MAVSSPSSCSSPSILSPLILNTKTNLGSSSSNSSPFPHLFTFSSSRTNNRPLSLIVSSYTKSENGLASKDKKILLEKYGYDVDADDYFSQSSSKSKRRKEQPKMKRGKQVKEDSAEEAKPPRTTHKLLQVLGGTARRTKLLSPKGMDVRPMMEVVKGAAFDILQAAGGCPASLRPGRWLDLYSGTGSVGIEALSRGCSEVHFVEMDPWVVSDVLRLNLEATGFLDASIIHTVRVEKFFERADQFVGNSGPFDYISVTPPYTQVDYGVLMRQISESSLVGEDTFIVVEYPLKTDMLDSCGCLVKITDRRFGRTLLAIYGPTWAQKKRR
;
A
#
# COMPACT_ATOMS: atom_id res chain seq x y z
N MET A 1 -54.10 -19.81 14.15
CA MET A 1 -54.14 -20.89 15.14
C MET A 1 -54.77 -22.12 14.50
N ALA A 2 -54.03 -23.22 14.41
CA ALA A 2 -54.55 -24.56 14.14
C ALA A 2 -53.47 -25.54 14.62
N VAL A 3 -53.83 -26.50 15.48
CA VAL A 3 -52.91 -27.50 16.04
C VAL A 3 -53.47 -28.90 15.83
N SER A 4 -52.66 -29.80 15.28
CA SER A 4 -52.80 -31.26 15.38
C SER A 4 -51.57 -31.94 14.77
N SER A 5 -50.76 -32.55 15.62
CA SER A 5 -49.84 -33.63 15.23
C SER A 5 -50.54 -34.97 15.48
N PRO A 6 -50.02 -36.08 14.94
CA PRO A 6 -49.36 -37.02 15.86
C PRO A 6 -48.04 -37.61 15.34
N SER A 7 -47.33 -38.27 16.25
CA SER A 7 -46.08 -39.02 16.05
C SER A 7 -46.37 -40.43 15.46
N SER A 8 -45.41 -41.21 14.93
CA SER A 8 -44.29 -41.77 15.70
C SER A 8 -43.38 -42.71 14.88
N CYS A 9 -42.20 -43.02 15.44
CA CYS A 9 -41.38 -44.24 15.25
C CYS A 9 -41.00 -44.74 13.84
N SER A 10 -39.71 -44.69 13.50
CA SER A 10 -38.89 -45.93 13.35
C SER A 10 -37.39 -45.69 13.17
N SER A 11 -36.61 -46.47 13.93
CA SER A 11 -35.17 -46.78 13.83
C SER A 11 -35.02 -48.23 14.39
N PRO A 12 -33.96 -49.03 14.09
CA PRO A 12 -32.64 -48.70 13.52
C PRO A 12 -32.34 -49.52 12.22
N SER A 13 -31.10 -49.71 11.72
CA SER A 13 -30.17 -50.78 12.17
C SER A 13 -28.88 -50.87 11.32
N ILE A 14 -27.77 -51.35 11.93
CA ILE A 14 -26.66 -52.16 11.34
C ILE A 14 -25.77 -51.49 10.24
N LEU A 15 -24.43 -51.37 10.33
CA LEU A 15 -23.28 -52.28 10.62
C LEU A 15 -22.75 -53.15 9.45
N SER A 16 -21.85 -52.57 8.63
CA SER A 16 -20.54 -53.12 8.16
C SER A 16 -20.52 -54.55 7.54
N PRO A 17 -19.38 -55.29 7.35
CA PRO A 17 -17.92 -54.97 7.35
C PRO A 17 -17.14 -55.58 6.13
N LEU A 18 -15.81 -55.79 6.30
CA LEU A 18 -14.88 -56.67 5.53
C LEU A 18 -14.26 -56.11 4.23
N ILE A 19 -13.01 -56.39 3.80
CA ILE A 19 -11.81 -57.08 4.39
C ILE A 19 -10.56 -56.53 3.60
N LEU A 20 -9.37 -56.24 4.17
CA LEU A 20 -8.20 -57.13 4.43
C LEU A 20 -7.73 -57.96 3.20
N ASN A 21 -6.50 -58.47 2.98
CA ASN A 21 -5.14 -58.43 3.58
C ASN A 21 -4.15 -58.93 2.45
N THR A 22 -2.81 -59.08 2.47
CA THR A 22 -1.68 -59.05 3.44
C THR A 22 -0.33 -58.93 2.65
N LYS A 23 0.82 -58.84 3.35
CA LYS A 23 2.21 -59.24 2.95
C LYS A 23 2.98 -58.30 2.00
N THR A 24 4.13 -57.72 2.33
CA THR A 24 5.42 -58.13 2.99
C THR A 24 6.39 -58.92 2.10
N ASN A 25 7.64 -58.47 2.06
CA ASN A 25 8.80 -59.38 1.97
C ASN A 25 10.03 -58.77 2.68
N LEU A 26 10.98 -59.60 3.13
CA LEU A 26 12.24 -59.18 3.75
C LEU A 26 13.43 -59.44 2.81
N GLY A 27 14.53 -58.71 2.99
CA GLY A 27 15.80 -58.96 2.32
C GLY A 27 16.92 -58.14 2.94
N SER A 28 17.93 -58.80 3.52
CA SER A 28 18.99 -58.17 4.32
C SER A 28 20.40 -58.55 3.83
N SER A 29 21.29 -57.56 3.72
CA SER A 29 22.74 -57.79 3.69
C SER A 29 23.49 -56.54 4.17
N SER A 30 24.63 -56.72 4.85
CA SER A 30 25.31 -55.71 5.65
C SER A 30 26.77 -55.44 5.23
N SER A 31 27.27 -54.25 5.51
CA SER A 31 28.72 -54.01 5.71
C SER A 31 29.02 -52.70 6.47
N ASN A 32 29.54 -52.85 7.70
CA ASN A 32 30.71 -52.20 8.34
C ASN A 32 31.23 -50.81 7.83
N SER A 33 31.77 -49.91 8.67
CA SER A 33 31.90 -49.83 10.15
C SER A 33 32.43 -48.46 10.65
N SER A 34 32.28 -48.22 11.96
CA SER A 34 32.79 -47.14 12.86
C SER A 34 34.32 -46.85 12.82
N PRO A 35 34.92 -45.81 13.50
CA PRO A 35 34.44 -45.12 14.73
C PRO A 35 34.74 -43.60 14.96
N PHE A 36 34.37 -43.15 16.18
CA PHE A 36 34.62 -41.90 16.93
C PHE A 36 36.12 -41.54 17.20
N PRO A 37 36.49 -40.48 17.99
CA PRO A 37 35.78 -39.32 18.58
C PRO A 37 36.47 -37.94 18.32
N HIS A 38 36.02 -36.84 18.94
CA HIS A 38 36.79 -36.09 19.98
C HIS A 38 36.09 -34.79 20.46
N LEU A 39 36.20 -34.50 21.78
CA LEU A 39 36.01 -33.15 22.33
C LEU A 39 37.29 -32.32 22.12
N PHE A 40 37.16 -31.02 21.88
CA PHE A 40 38.13 -30.04 22.38
C PHE A 40 37.47 -28.70 22.71
N THR A 41 37.49 -28.34 23.99
CA THR A 41 37.27 -26.98 24.46
C THR A 41 38.61 -26.25 24.47
N PHE A 42 38.70 -25.05 23.93
CA PHE A 42 39.79 -24.14 24.31
C PHE A 42 39.35 -22.68 24.30
N SER A 43 39.87 -21.91 25.25
CA SER A 43 39.63 -20.49 25.40
C SER A 43 40.91 -19.72 25.07
N SER A 44 40.78 -18.63 24.31
CA SER A 44 41.66 -17.47 24.50
C SER A 44 41.03 -16.22 23.92
N SER A 45 41.28 -15.09 24.59
CA SER A 45 40.92 -13.76 24.12
C SER A 45 41.98 -13.20 23.16
N ARG A 46 41.58 -12.25 22.31
CA ARG A 46 42.32 -10.98 22.23
C ARG A 46 41.49 -9.83 21.66
N THR A 47 41.65 -8.68 22.30
CA THR A 47 40.97 -7.41 22.01
C THR A 47 41.83 -6.52 21.13
N ASN A 48 41.24 -5.86 20.11
CA ASN A 48 41.65 -4.56 19.58
C ASN A 48 40.72 -4.12 18.42
N ASN A 49 40.55 -2.84 18.08
CA ASN A 49 40.36 -1.64 18.93
C ASN A 49 39.89 -0.45 18.06
N ARG A 50 39.00 0.41 18.61
CA ARG A 50 38.63 1.76 18.09
C ARG A 50 37.90 1.85 16.73
N PRO A 51 37.16 2.94 16.45
CA PRO A 51 36.38 3.79 17.37
C PRO A 51 34.90 3.96 16.92
N LEU A 52 33.99 4.10 17.89
CA LEU A 52 32.61 4.54 17.63
C LEU A 52 32.51 6.07 17.71
N SER A 53 32.03 6.71 16.63
CA SER A 53 31.72 8.14 16.61
C SER A 53 30.33 8.42 17.19
N LEU A 54 30.26 8.57 18.52
CA LEU A 54 29.06 9.05 19.22
C LEU A 54 28.77 10.52 18.88
N ILE A 55 27.91 10.76 17.89
CA ILE A 55 27.31 12.08 17.66
C ILE A 55 26.07 12.20 18.54
N VAL A 56 26.26 12.70 19.77
CA VAL A 56 25.17 13.18 20.62
C VAL A 56 24.75 14.55 20.08
N SER A 57 23.59 14.61 19.42
CA SER A 57 22.95 15.88 19.02
C SER A 57 21.72 16.12 19.87
N SER A 58 21.91 16.77 21.01
CA SER A 58 20.82 17.24 21.86
C SER A 58 20.22 18.53 21.26
N TYR A 59 19.12 18.40 20.51
CA TYR A 59 18.35 19.54 20.05
C TYR A 59 16.97 19.61 20.68
N THR A 60 16.56 20.84 20.99
CA THR A 60 15.45 21.17 21.87
C THR A 60 14.09 21.07 21.19
N LYS A 61 13.04 20.98 22.02
CA LYS A 61 11.63 21.01 21.61
C LYS A 61 11.36 22.28 20.81
N SER A 62 10.95 22.13 19.54
CA SER A 62 10.39 23.20 18.73
C SER A 62 9.12 22.70 18.04
N GLU A 63 8.00 23.33 18.35
CA GLU A 63 6.74 23.17 17.66
C GLU A 63 6.74 24.14 16.46
N ASN A 64 6.57 23.61 15.24
CA ASN A 64 6.06 24.36 14.10
C ASN A 64 5.67 23.38 12.97
N GLY A 65 4.54 23.65 12.31
CA GLY A 65 4.23 23.05 11.02
C GLY A 65 5.01 23.76 9.89
N LEU A 66 5.00 23.21 8.68
CA LEU A 66 5.56 23.89 7.51
C LEU A 66 4.86 25.24 7.32
N ALA A 67 5.63 26.28 7.04
CA ALA A 67 5.10 27.63 6.81
C ALA A 67 4.28 27.66 5.52
N SER A 68 3.31 28.58 5.41
CA SER A 68 2.47 28.69 4.19
C SER A 68 3.28 28.93 2.91
N LYS A 69 4.51 29.49 3.02
CA LYS A 69 5.42 29.65 1.89
C LYS A 69 5.94 28.30 1.36
N ASP A 70 6.35 27.40 2.25
CA ASP A 70 6.83 26.07 1.89
C ASP A 70 5.72 25.25 1.21
N LYS A 71 4.48 25.41 1.67
CA LYS A 71 3.29 24.82 1.06
C LYS A 71 3.00 25.39 -0.34
N LYS A 72 3.08 26.72 -0.53
CA LYS A 72 2.88 27.35 -1.84
C LYS A 72 3.94 26.88 -2.86
N ILE A 73 5.21 26.84 -2.48
CA ILE A 73 6.31 26.32 -3.33
C ILE A 73 6.07 24.86 -3.74
N LEU A 74 5.52 24.02 -2.86
CA LEU A 74 5.16 22.64 -3.19
C LEU A 74 3.95 22.54 -4.14
N LEU A 75 2.93 23.38 -3.97
CA LEU A 75 1.76 23.43 -4.86
C LEU A 75 2.14 23.89 -6.28
N GLU A 76 2.96 24.94 -6.39
CA GLU A 76 3.52 25.45 -7.65
C GLU A 76 4.38 24.38 -8.33
N LYS A 77 5.21 23.63 -7.58
CA LYS A 77 6.01 22.50 -8.09
C LYS A 77 5.16 21.38 -8.73
N TYR A 78 3.89 21.25 -8.34
CA TYR A 78 2.93 20.28 -8.92
C TYR A 78 1.90 20.91 -9.86
N GLY A 79 2.10 22.16 -10.30
CA GLY A 79 1.27 22.79 -11.33
C GLY A 79 -0.14 23.18 -10.86
N TYR A 80 -0.32 23.47 -9.57
CA TYR A 80 -1.53 24.14 -9.10
C TYR A 80 -1.38 25.65 -9.27
N ASP A 81 -2.35 26.26 -9.97
CA ASP A 81 -2.51 27.71 -9.99
C ASP A 81 -3.08 28.18 -8.64
N VAL A 82 -2.60 29.32 -8.13
CA VAL A 82 -2.75 29.68 -6.70
C VAL A 82 -3.71 30.86 -6.48
N ASP A 83 -4.21 31.48 -7.56
CA ASP A 83 -5.03 32.70 -7.48
C ASP A 83 -6.55 32.40 -7.50
N ALA A 84 -6.95 31.24 -6.97
CA ALA A 84 -8.34 30.81 -6.80
C ALA A 84 -8.82 30.96 -5.34
N ASP A 85 -8.82 32.20 -4.84
CA ASP A 85 -9.27 32.56 -3.48
C ASP A 85 -10.81 32.47 -3.31
N ASP A 86 -11.37 31.26 -3.16
CA ASP A 86 -12.67 31.10 -2.46
C ASP A 86 -12.91 29.71 -1.84
N TYR A 87 -12.18 29.37 -0.77
CA TYR A 87 -12.65 28.45 0.27
C TYR A 87 -11.92 28.76 1.60
N PHE A 88 -12.62 28.68 2.73
CA PHE A 88 -12.15 29.03 4.09
C PHE A 88 -11.90 30.52 4.40
N SER A 89 -12.94 31.36 4.43
CA SER A 89 -13.00 32.41 5.47
C SER A 89 -14.42 32.75 5.94
N GLN A 90 -14.69 32.55 7.24
CA GLN A 90 -15.78 33.19 7.97
C GLN A 90 -15.30 33.62 9.36
N SER A 91 -14.81 34.85 9.49
CA SER A 91 -14.94 35.65 10.72
C SER A 91 -14.73 37.13 10.43
N SER A 92 -15.43 38.00 11.15
CA SER A 92 -15.46 39.46 10.93
C SER A 92 -14.13 40.15 11.33
N SER A 93 -13.72 41.30 10.77
CA SER A 93 -14.48 42.56 10.90
C SER A 93 -13.84 43.81 10.26
N LYS A 94 -14.68 44.83 10.00
CA LYS A 94 -14.40 46.29 10.02
C LYS A 94 -13.38 46.90 9.02
N SER A 95 -13.88 47.14 7.80
CA SER A 95 -13.85 48.40 7.03
C SER A 95 -12.81 49.51 7.32
N LYS A 96 -12.13 49.99 6.27
CA LYS A 96 -11.85 51.43 6.04
C LYS A 96 -11.67 51.80 4.55
N ARG A 97 -12.09 53.02 4.18
CA ARG A 97 -12.20 53.55 2.79
C ARG A 97 -10.92 54.25 2.31
N ARG A 98 -10.58 54.14 1.00
CA ARG A 98 -10.03 55.16 0.05
C ARG A 98 -9.32 54.47 -1.15
N LYS A 99 -9.22 55.02 -2.36
CA LYS A 99 -10.01 56.05 -3.09
C LYS A 99 -9.76 55.88 -4.62
N GLU A 100 -10.41 56.68 -5.48
CA GLU A 100 -10.45 56.46 -6.95
C GLU A 100 -9.13 56.66 -7.72
N GLN A 101 -8.94 55.84 -8.78
CA GLN A 101 -8.63 56.13 -10.22
C GLN A 101 -7.83 57.41 -10.66
N PRO A 102 -7.48 57.57 -11.96
CA PRO A 102 -6.70 56.70 -12.86
C PRO A 102 -5.61 57.49 -13.64
N LYS A 103 -4.75 56.86 -14.47
CA LYS A 103 -4.35 57.43 -15.79
C LYS A 103 -3.55 56.53 -16.75
N MET A 104 -3.67 56.92 -18.02
CA MET A 104 -3.31 56.24 -19.26
C MET A 104 -1.80 56.01 -19.55
N LYS A 105 -1.53 54.88 -20.22
CA LYS A 105 -0.61 54.69 -21.36
C LYS A 105 0.66 55.56 -21.47
N ARG A 106 1.82 54.90 -21.34
CA ARG A 106 2.95 55.05 -22.29
C ARG A 106 3.42 53.65 -22.68
N GLY A 107 3.88 53.47 -23.92
CA GLY A 107 4.18 52.14 -24.48
C GLY A 107 5.64 51.97 -24.90
N LYS A 108 5.92 50.78 -25.44
CA LYS A 108 7.15 50.37 -26.13
C LYS A 108 8.41 50.23 -25.26
N GLN A 109 8.56 49.02 -24.70
CA GLN A 109 9.83 48.30 -24.85
C GLN A 109 9.54 46.82 -25.07
N VAL A 110 10.31 46.19 -25.96
CA VAL A 110 10.25 44.75 -26.17
C VAL A 110 10.92 44.09 -24.96
N LYS A 111 10.27 43.10 -24.37
CA LYS A 111 10.96 42.00 -23.70
C LYS A 111 10.78 40.79 -24.59
N GLU A 112 11.90 40.20 -24.98
CA GLU A 112 11.92 38.88 -25.60
C GLU A 112 11.36 37.87 -24.60
N ASP A 113 10.66 36.85 -25.09
CA ASP A 113 10.08 35.81 -24.24
C ASP A 113 11.21 35.13 -23.46
N SER A 114 11.18 35.26 -22.14
CA SER A 114 12.12 34.58 -21.25
C SER A 114 11.82 33.09 -21.30
N ALA A 115 12.53 32.39 -22.20
CA ALA A 115 12.34 30.96 -22.46
C ALA A 115 12.29 30.18 -21.14
N GLU A 116 11.12 29.58 -20.86
CA GLU A 116 10.93 28.81 -19.64
C GLU A 116 11.92 27.64 -19.65
N GLU A 117 12.86 27.63 -18.70
CA GLU A 117 14.02 26.75 -18.72
C GLU A 117 13.55 25.28 -18.73
N ALA A 118 13.72 24.62 -19.88
CA ALA A 118 13.09 23.35 -20.17
C ALA A 118 13.50 22.29 -19.15
N LYS A 119 12.58 21.96 -18.23
CA LYS A 119 12.79 21.03 -17.11
C LYS A 119 13.40 19.74 -17.67
N PRO A 120 14.54 19.26 -17.12
CA PRO A 120 15.31 18.18 -17.72
C PRO A 120 14.45 16.92 -17.88
N PRO A 121 14.62 16.16 -18.98
CA PRO A 121 13.76 15.03 -19.28
C PRO A 121 13.73 14.05 -18.12
N ARG A 122 12.52 13.67 -17.72
CA ARG A 122 12.31 12.66 -16.67
C ARG A 122 12.96 11.35 -17.10
N THR A 123 13.69 10.71 -16.20
CA THR A 123 14.43 9.46 -16.47
C THR A 123 14.08 8.40 -15.44
N THR A 124 14.40 7.14 -15.74
CA THR A 124 14.05 5.99 -14.89
C THR A 124 15.29 5.23 -14.39
N HIS A 125 15.08 4.39 -13.37
CA HIS A 125 16.04 3.45 -12.80
C HIS A 125 15.35 2.11 -12.47
N LYS A 126 16.12 1.02 -12.32
CA LYS A 126 15.62 -0.30 -11.93
C LYS A 126 16.16 -0.74 -10.56
N LEU A 127 15.70 -0.08 -9.48
CA LEU A 127 16.08 -0.44 -8.10
C LEU A 127 15.01 -1.28 -7.37
N LEU A 128 13.76 -1.25 -7.81
CA LEU A 128 12.67 -2.03 -7.21
C LEU A 128 12.58 -3.44 -7.81
N GLN A 129 11.98 -4.38 -7.08
CA GLN A 129 11.73 -5.74 -7.57
C GLN A 129 10.44 -6.36 -7.01
N VAL A 130 10.01 -7.44 -7.66
CA VAL A 130 8.97 -8.36 -7.16
C VAL A 130 9.60 -9.38 -6.20
N LEU A 131 9.02 -9.58 -5.03
CA LEU A 131 9.63 -10.32 -3.90
C LEU A 131 9.22 -11.79 -3.86
N GLY A 132 7.92 -12.06 -4.07
CA GLY A 132 7.30 -13.39 -4.10
C GLY A 132 6.50 -13.64 -5.37
N GLY A 133 5.91 -14.83 -5.48
CA GLY A 133 4.98 -15.17 -6.56
C GLY A 133 5.62 -15.56 -7.91
N THR A 134 4.82 -15.51 -8.98
CA THR A 134 5.18 -15.94 -10.35
C THR A 134 6.22 -15.03 -11.02
N ALA A 135 6.10 -13.71 -10.88
CA ALA A 135 7.02 -12.72 -11.45
C ALA A 135 8.22 -12.39 -10.52
N ARG A 136 8.50 -13.26 -9.54
CA ARG A 136 9.51 -13.06 -8.50
C ARG A 136 10.91 -12.74 -9.08
N ARG A 137 11.61 -11.79 -8.45
CA ARG A 137 12.92 -11.22 -8.82
C ARG A 137 12.93 -10.35 -10.09
N THR A 138 11.81 -10.19 -10.81
CA THR A 138 11.72 -9.23 -11.91
C THR A 138 11.97 -7.81 -11.41
N LYS A 139 12.82 -7.06 -12.14
CA LYS A 139 13.25 -5.69 -11.80
C LYS A 139 12.31 -4.66 -12.42
N LEU A 140 11.72 -3.83 -11.56
CA LEU A 140 10.74 -2.81 -11.94
C LEU A 140 11.42 -1.45 -12.18
N LEU A 141 10.95 -0.73 -13.19
CA LEU A 141 11.24 0.67 -13.45
C LEU A 141 10.66 1.54 -12.32
N SER A 142 11.36 2.64 -12.04
CA SER A 142 10.99 3.68 -11.09
C SER A 142 11.49 5.04 -11.59
N PRO A 143 10.76 6.15 -11.39
CA PRO A 143 11.23 7.50 -11.71
C PRO A 143 12.50 7.87 -10.93
N LYS A 144 13.49 8.48 -11.59
CA LYS A 144 14.64 9.14 -10.95
C LYS A 144 14.22 10.53 -10.47
N GLY A 145 14.75 10.95 -9.32
CA GLY A 145 14.66 12.34 -8.85
C GLY A 145 13.28 12.79 -8.34
N MET A 146 12.27 11.91 -8.33
CA MET A 146 11.03 12.21 -7.62
C MET A 146 11.27 12.17 -6.10
N ASP A 147 10.74 13.18 -5.41
CA ASP A 147 10.80 13.34 -3.95
C ASP A 147 9.74 12.45 -3.24
N VAL A 148 9.46 11.30 -3.84
CA VAL A 148 8.45 10.33 -3.43
C VAL A 148 9.14 8.99 -3.23
N ARG A 149 9.21 8.56 -1.97
CA ARG A 149 9.86 7.31 -1.58
C ARG A 149 8.91 6.14 -1.85
N PRO A 150 9.28 5.13 -2.66
CA PRO A 150 8.45 3.95 -2.84
C PRO A 150 8.40 3.11 -1.54
N MET A 151 7.31 2.34 -1.36
CA MET A 151 7.17 1.37 -0.27
C MET A 151 8.42 0.47 -0.20
N MET A 152 9.02 0.36 0.99
CA MET A 152 10.21 -0.46 1.20
C MET A 152 9.93 -1.93 0.91
N GLU A 153 10.89 -2.68 0.35
CA GLU A 153 10.75 -4.12 0.14
C GLU A 153 10.40 -4.88 1.43
N VAL A 154 10.96 -4.47 2.58
CA VAL A 154 10.64 -5.04 3.91
C VAL A 154 9.21 -4.74 4.35
N VAL A 155 8.69 -3.55 4.04
CA VAL A 155 7.30 -3.15 4.35
C VAL A 155 6.33 -3.90 3.44
N LYS A 156 6.62 -3.95 2.13
CA LYS A 156 5.82 -4.69 1.14
C LYS A 156 5.77 -6.18 1.47
N GLY A 157 6.92 -6.80 1.74
CA GLY A 157 6.99 -8.20 2.16
C GLY A 157 6.13 -8.45 3.40
N ALA A 158 6.34 -7.67 4.47
CA ALA A 158 5.54 -7.79 5.69
C ALA A 158 4.03 -7.58 5.46
N ALA A 159 3.62 -6.69 4.55
CA ALA A 159 2.21 -6.48 4.23
C ALA A 159 1.57 -7.75 3.64
N PHE A 160 2.16 -8.30 2.57
CA PHE A 160 1.63 -9.51 1.92
C PHE A 160 1.70 -10.74 2.83
N ASP A 161 2.77 -10.90 3.62
CA ASP A 161 2.91 -12.03 4.53
C ASP A 161 1.85 -11.98 5.66
N ILE A 162 1.42 -10.78 6.09
CA ILE A 162 0.30 -10.60 7.03
C ILE A 162 -1.05 -10.86 6.34
N LEU A 163 -1.27 -10.36 5.11
CA LEU A 163 -2.50 -10.62 4.35
C LEU A 163 -2.71 -12.12 4.09
N GLN A 164 -1.67 -12.84 3.68
CA GLN A 164 -1.69 -14.29 3.46
C GLN A 164 -2.01 -15.04 4.75
N ALA A 165 -1.40 -14.64 5.88
CA ALA A 165 -1.68 -15.20 7.20
C ALA A 165 -3.04 -14.79 7.81
N ALA A 166 -3.67 -13.71 7.33
CA ALA A 166 -5.01 -13.27 7.74
C ALA A 166 -6.10 -13.93 6.88
N GLY A 167 -5.90 -14.02 5.56
CA GLY A 167 -6.76 -14.74 4.63
C GLY A 167 -6.73 -16.26 4.76
N GLY A 168 -5.97 -16.82 5.70
CA GLY A 168 -5.92 -18.25 6.02
C GLY A 168 -5.13 -19.11 5.02
N CYS A 169 -4.46 -18.51 4.03
CA CYS A 169 -3.63 -19.21 3.04
C CYS A 169 -2.19 -18.70 3.09
N PRO A 170 -1.28 -19.33 3.85
CA PRO A 170 0.11 -18.86 3.97
C PRO A 170 0.94 -18.97 2.69
N ALA A 171 0.46 -19.68 1.66
CA ALA A 171 1.21 -19.97 0.43
C ALA A 171 0.90 -19.02 -0.74
N SER A 172 -0.28 -18.41 -0.78
CA SER A 172 -0.79 -17.59 -1.88
C SER A 172 -1.75 -16.54 -1.34
N LEU A 173 -1.84 -15.38 -1.99
CA LEU A 173 -2.97 -14.49 -1.77
C LEU A 173 -4.26 -15.21 -2.24
N ARG A 174 -5.43 -14.82 -1.73
CA ARG A 174 -6.69 -15.29 -2.31
C ARG A 174 -6.85 -14.68 -3.71
N PRO A 175 -7.37 -15.43 -4.70
CA PRO A 175 -7.95 -14.86 -5.91
C PRO A 175 -9.01 -13.83 -5.54
N GLY A 176 -9.13 -12.78 -6.34
CA GLY A 176 -9.91 -11.58 -6.01
C GLY A 176 -9.36 -10.32 -6.68
N ARG A 177 -10.04 -9.19 -6.44
CA ARG A 177 -9.76 -7.88 -7.03
C ARG A 177 -9.00 -6.99 -6.05
N TRP A 178 -8.01 -6.27 -6.57
CA TRP A 178 -7.15 -5.37 -5.79
C TRP A 178 -7.21 -3.95 -6.35
N LEU A 179 -7.25 -2.94 -5.48
CA LEU A 179 -7.21 -1.52 -5.83
C LEU A 179 -5.92 -0.88 -5.29
N ASP A 180 -5.01 -0.47 -6.18
CA ASP A 180 -3.73 0.14 -5.82
C ASP A 180 -3.82 1.67 -5.93
N LEU A 181 -4.12 2.33 -4.81
CA LEU A 181 -4.25 3.79 -4.73
C LEU A 181 -2.89 4.47 -4.53
N TYR A 182 -2.61 5.48 -5.37
CA TYR A 182 -1.29 6.11 -5.50
C TYR A 182 -0.23 5.09 -5.97
N SER A 183 -0.59 4.26 -6.95
CA SER A 183 0.17 3.10 -7.41
C SER A 183 1.56 3.42 -7.98
N GLY A 184 1.73 4.56 -8.65
CA GLY A 184 2.98 5.02 -9.27
C GLY A 184 3.66 3.97 -10.14
N THR A 185 4.65 3.28 -9.58
CA THR A 185 5.42 2.22 -10.27
C THR A 185 4.65 0.90 -10.45
N GLY A 186 3.49 0.74 -9.80
CA GLY A 186 2.74 -0.53 -9.71
C GLY A 186 3.36 -1.56 -8.77
N SER A 187 4.40 -1.21 -8.00
CA SER A 187 5.19 -2.16 -7.19
C SER A 187 4.39 -2.98 -6.17
N VAL A 188 3.22 -2.49 -5.73
CA VAL A 188 2.32 -3.20 -4.81
C VAL A 188 1.33 -4.07 -5.58
N GLY A 189 0.55 -3.53 -6.52
CA GLY A 189 -0.37 -4.33 -7.34
C GLY A 189 0.32 -5.45 -8.16
N ILE A 190 1.52 -5.21 -8.68
CA ILE A 190 2.33 -6.24 -9.36
C ILE A 190 2.75 -7.37 -8.41
N GLU A 191 3.01 -7.05 -7.13
CA GLU A 191 3.28 -8.06 -6.10
C GLU A 191 2.01 -8.86 -5.77
N ALA A 192 0.83 -8.23 -5.82
CA ALA A 192 -0.46 -8.91 -5.64
C ALA A 192 -0.75 -9.91 -6.78
N LEU A 193 -0.64 -9.48 -8.05
CA LEU A 193 -0.83 -10.36 -9.21
C LEU A 193 0.18 -11.51 -9.20
N SER A 194 1.45 -11.21 -8.93
CA SER A 194 2.50 -12.23 -8.75
C SER A 194 2.13 -13.26 -7.67
N ARG A 195 1.52 -12.82 -6.56
CA ARG A 195 1.10 -13.67 -5.42
C ARG A 195 -0.31 -14.28 -5.57
N GLY A 196 -0.96 -14.18 -6.74
CA GLY A 196 -2.22 -14.87 -7.04
C GLY A 196 -3.50 -14.02 -7.00
N CYS A 197 -3.40 -12.69 -6.94
CA CYS A 197 -4.53 -11.80 -7.24
C CYS A 197 -5.00 -11.97 -8.70
N SER A 198 -6.29 -11.75 -8.96
CA SER A 198 -6.91 -12.00 -10.27
C SER A 198 -7.00 -10.76 -11.16
N GLU A 199 -7.18 -9.58 -10.56
CA GLU A 199 -7.33 -8.30 -11.25
C GLU A 199 -6.80 -7.18 -10.36
N VAL A 200 -6.00 -6.26 -10.90
CA VAL A 200 -5.64 -5.00 -10.20
C VAL A 200 -6.17 -3.79 -10.95
N HIS A 201 -6.85 -2.90 -10.22
CA HIS A 201 -7.13 -1.53 -10.64
C HIS A 201 -6.02 -0.64 -10.09
N PHE A 202 -5.18 -0.08 -10.98
CA PHE A 202 -4.11 0.85 -10.63
C PHE A 202 -4.60 2.28 -10.78
N VAL A 203 -4.53 3.10 -9.71
CA VAL A 203 -4.87 4.52 -9.76
C VAL A 203 -3.59 5.35 -9.65
N GLU A 204 -3.35 6.21 -10.64
CA GLU A 204 -2.19 7.11 -10.71
C GLU A 204 -2.60 8.40 -11.44
N MET A 205 -2.12 9.56 -10.98
CA MET A 205 -2.50 10.85 -11.54
C MET A 205 -1.53 11.37 -12.61
N ASP A 206 -0.27 10.95 -12.59
CA ASP A 206 0.75 11.45 -13.51
C ASP A 206 0.81 10.61 -14.81
N PRO A 207 0.43 11.16 -15.98
CA PRO A 207 0.33 10.37 -17.21
C PRO A 207 1.66 9.79 -17.68
N TRP A 208 2.79 10.46 -17.38
CA TRP A 208 4.13 9.96 -17.74
C TRP A 208 4.55 8.81 -16.84
N VAL A 209 4.16 8.81 -15.56
CA VAL A 209 4.36 7.63 -14.70
C VAL A 209 3.52 6.45 -15.21
N VAL A 210 2.31 6.70 -15.72
CA VAL A 210 1.49 5.67 -16.37
C VAL A 210 2.16 5.12 -17.64
N SER A 211 2.58 5.96 -18.59
CA SER A 211 3.13 5.52 -19.88
C SER A 211 4.54 4.95 -19.79
N ASP A 212 5.46 5.64 -19.11
CA ASP A 212 6.90 5.37 -19.18
C ASP A 212 7.40 4.49 -18.02
N VAL A 213 6.53 4.13 -17.06
CA VAL A 213 6.88 3.31 -15.90
C VAL A 213 5.88 2.19 -15.64
N LEU A 214 4.63 2.52 -15.28
CA LEU A 214 3.63 1.54 -14.85
C LEU A 214 3.33 0.54 -15.97
N ARG A 215 2.97 1.04 -17.16
CA ARG A 215 2.65 0.17 -18.30
C ARG A 215 3.82 -0.72 -18.70
N LEU A 216 5.03 -0.17 -18.79
CA LEU A 216 6.23 -0.94 -19.10
C LEU A 216 6.58 -1.99 -18.02
N ASN A 217 6.24 -1.74 -16.75
CA ASN A 217 6.38 -2.72 -15.68
C ASN A 217 5.36 -3.87 -15.80
N LEU A 218 4.13 -3.58 -16.20
CA LEU A 218 3.07 -4.58 -16.43
C LEU A 218 3.36 -5.44 -17.66
N GLU A 219 3.82 -4.83 -18.75
CA GLU A 219 4.28 -5.54 -19.95
C GLU A 219 5.51 -6.41 -19.63
N ALA A 220 6.51 -5.90 -18.89
CA ALA A 220 7.70 -6.65 -18.48
C ALA A 220 7.46 -7.73 -17.41
N THR A 221 6.26 -7.80 -16.81
CA THR A 221 5.86 -8.86 -15.87
C THR A 221 4.80 -9.81 -16.43
N GLY A 222 4.28 -9.55 -17.63
CA GLY A 222 3.22 -10.37 -18.25
C GLY A 222 1.84 -10.19 -17.61
N PHE A 223 1.60 -9.05 -16.97
CA PHE A 223 0.38 -8.79 -16.17
C PHE A 223 -0.57 -7.76 -16.77
N LEU A 224 -0.28 -7.22 -17.97
CA LEU A 224 -1.09 -6.18 -18.61
C LEU A 224 -2.58 -6.59 -18.76
N ASP A 225 -2.85 -7.85 -19.12
CA ASP A 225 -4.22 -8.36 -19.32
C ASP A 225 -5.04 -8.50 -18.02
N ALA A 226 -4.37 -8.53 -16.86
CA ALA A 226 -4.98 -8.58 -15.53
C ALA A 226 -4.99 -7.20 -14.84
N SER A 227 -4.80 -6.11 -15.60
CA SER A 227 -4.54 -4.77 -15.09
C SER A 227 -5.42 -3.71 -15.74
N ILE A 228 -6.16 -2.96 -14.92
CA ILE A 228 -6.97 -1.82 -15.36
C ILE A 228 -6.33 -0.55 -14.80
N ILE A 229 -5.88 0.35 -15.68
CA ILE A 229 -5.16 1.58 -15.29
C ILE A 229 -6.09 2.79 -15.38
N HIS A 230 -6.20 3.53 -14.28
CA HIS A 230 -7.01 4.74 -14.15
C HIS A 230 -6.10 5.96 -13.99
N THR A 231 -5.86 6.68 -15.09
CA THR A 231 -5.05 7.91 -15.11
C THR A 231 -5.83 9.10 -14.51
N VAL A 232 -6.09 9.06 -13.20
CA VAL A 232 -6.88 10.04 -12.45
C VAL A 232 -6.31 10.27 -11.05
N ARG A 233 -6.67 11.42 -10.44
CA ARG A 233 -6.46 11.64 -9.01
C ARG A 233 -7.40 10.76 -8.19
N VAL A 234 -6.90 10.24 -7.06
CA VAL A 234 -7.61 9.29 -6.18
C VAL A 234 -8.92 9.88 -5.65
N GLU A 235 -8.96 11.18 -5.38
CA GLU A 235 -10.16 11.86 -4.91
C GLU A 235 -11.28 11.83 -5.96
N LYS A 236 -10.91 11.96 -7.26
CA LYS A 236 -11.82 11.82 -8.41
C LYS A 236 -12.11 10.38 -8.82
N PHE A 237 -11.36 9.41 -8.30
CA PHE A 237 -11.68 7.99 -8.42
C PHE A 237 -12.83 7.63 -7.48
N PHE A 238 -12.81 8.13 -6.23
CA PHE A 238 -13.91 7.94 -5.27
C PHE A 238 -15.24 8.58 -5.73
N GLU A 239 -15.21 9.71 -6.46
CA GLU A 239 -16.40 10.29 -7.14
C GLU A 239 -17.13 9.30 -8.07
N ARG A 240 -16.50 8.17 -8.45
CA ARG A 240 -17.03 7.17 -9.37
C ARG A 240 -17.11 5.76 -8.76
N ALA A 241 -16.93 5.65 -7.44
CA ALA A 241 -16.88 4.38 -6.70
C ALA A 241 -17.94 3.36 -7.16
N ASP A 242 -19.21 3.76 -7.18
CA ASP A 242 -20.35 2.89 -7.51
C ASP A 242 -20.27 2.26 -8.91
N GLN A 243 -19.60 2.93 -9.87
CA GLN A 243 -19.41 2.43 -11.25
C GLN A 243 -18.50 1.19 -11.28
N PHE A 244 -17.55 1.08 -10.34
CA PHE A 244 -16.65 -0.06 -10.21
C PHE A 244 -17.21 -1.18 -9.33
N VAL A 245 -18.26 -0.88 -8.56
CA VAL A 245 -18.99 -1.83 -7.71
C VAL A 245 -20.12 -2.52 -8.48
N GLY A 246 -20.89 -1.77 -9.27
CA GLY A 246 -22.07 -2.29 -9.97
C GLY A 246 -21.82 -3.48 -10.90
N ASN A 247 -20.59 -3.64 -11.41
CA ASN A 247 -20.20 -4.76 -12.29
C ASN A 247 -19.56 -5.96 -11.57
N SER A 248 -19.02 -5.78 -10.35
CA SER A 248 -18.08 -6.77 -9.76
C SER A 248 -18.00 -6.76 -8.22
N GLY A 249 -18.86 -6.01 -7.54
CA GLY A 249 -18.84 -5.83 -6.08
C GLY A 249 -17.70 -4.92 -5.58
N PRO A 250 -17.53 -4.82 -4.25
CA PRO A 250 -16.36 -4.17 -3.63
C PRO A 250 -15.03 -4.81 -4.03
N PHE A 251 -13.92 -4.22 -3.59
CA PHE A 251 -12.59 -4.81 -3.76
C PHE A 251 -12.24 -5.73 -2.59
N ASP A 252 -11.66 -6.91 -2.86
CA ASP A 252 -11.13 -7.81 -1.81
C ASP A 252 -9.92 -7.18 -1.09
N TYR A 253 -9.13 -6.39 -1.82
CA TYR A 253 -7.91 -5.76 -1.33
C TYR A 253 -7.79 -4.32 -1.80
N ILE A 254 -7.30 -3.43 -0.92
CA ILE A 254 -6.95 -2.04 -1.26
C ILE A 254 -5.57 -1.72 -0.69
N SER A 255 -4.63 -1.24 -1.50
CA SER A 255 -3.40 -0.60 -1.03
C SER A 255 -3.48 0.91 -1.12
N VAL A 256 -2.90 1.56 -0.11
CA VAL A 256 -2.96 3.01 0.09
C VAL A 256 -1.54 3.48 0.42
N THR A 257 -0.79 3.89 -0.60
CA THR A 257 0.62 4.31 -0.46
C THR A 257 0.86 5.77 -0.92
N PRO A 258 0.16 6.75 -0.34
CA PRO A 258 0.25 8.14 -0.76
C PRO A 258 1.65 8.75 -0.50
N PRO A 259 2.09 9.72 -1.33
CA PRO A 259 3.26 10.53 -1.03
C PRO A 259 3.05 11.32 0.28
N TYR A 260 3.74 10.93 1.36
CA TYR A 260 3.46 11.32 2.75
C TYR A 260 3.27 12.82 3.03
N THR A 261 3.81 13.71 2.17
CA THR A 261 3.81 15.17 2.34
C THR A 261 2.66 15.89 1.61
N GLN A 262 1.83 15.17 0.85
CA GLN A 262 0.90 15.76 -0.12
C GLN A 262 -0.58 15.39 0.13
N VAL A 263 -0.88 14.54 1.13
CA VAL A 263 -2.22 14.00 1.36
C VAL A 263 -2.62 14.11 2.83
N ASP A 264 -3.87 14.50 3.09
CA ASP A 264 -4.48 14.45 4.42
C ASP A 264 -5.05 13.04 4.66
N TYR A 265 -4.42 12.30 5.57
CA TYR A 265 -4.84 10.95 5.92
C TYR A 265 -6.23 10.89 6.59
N GLY A 266 -6.66 11.94 7.29
CA GLY A 266 -7.98 12.01 7.91
C GLY A 266 -9.11 12.17 6.87
N VAL A 267 -8.85 12.92 5.80
CA VAL A 267 -9.75 13.02 4.64
C VAL A 267 -9.74 11.71 3.83
N LEU A 268 -8.55 11.21 3.48
CA LEU A 268 -8.40 9.99 2.67
C LEU A 268 -9.05 8.76 3.34
N MET A 269 -8.78 8.54 4.63
CA MET A 269 -9.36 7.40 5.35
C MET A 269 -10.88 7.55 5.55
N ARG A 270 -11.41 8.79 5.57
CA ARG A 270 -12.85 9.02 5.54
C ARG A 270 -13.45 8.64 4.19
N GLN A 271 -12.89 9.13 3.09
CA GLN A 271 -13.35 8.79 1.74
C GLN A 271 -13.34 7.27 1.52
N ILE A 272 -12.29 6.58 1.98
CA ILE A 272 -12.23 5.11 1.96
C ILE A 272 -13.35 4.49 2.81
N SER A 273 -13.56 4.95 4.06
CA SER A 273 -14.58 4.40 4.97
C SER A 273 -16.03 4.63 4.55
N GLU A 274 -16.27 5.65 3.72
CA GLU A 274 -17.59 6.03 3.19
C GLU A 274 -17.83 5.48 1.78
N SER A 275 -16.83 4.80 1.18
CA SER A 275 -16.90 4.31 -0.20
C SER A 275 -17.49 2.92 -0.32
N SER A 276 -18.40 2.74 -1.29
CA SER A 276 -18.93 1.44 -1.74
C SER A 276 -17.86 0.47 -2.25
N LEU A 277 -16.63 0.94 -2.49
CA LEU A 277 -15.46 0.11 -2.83
C LEU A 277 -15.02 -0.82 -1.69
N VAL A 278 -15.47 -0.57 -0.45
CA VAL A 278 -15.16 -1.36 0.75
C VAL A 278 -16.36 -2.22 1.15
N GLY A 279 -16.15 -3.53 1.28
CA GLY A 279 -17.12 -4.50 1.81
C GLY A 279 -16.64 -5.14 3.11
N GLU A 280 -17.49 -5.96 3.74
CA GLU A 280 -17.21 -6.58 5.04
C GLU A 280 -16.01 -7.54 5.04
N ASP A 281 -15.68 -8.12 3.88
CA ASP A 281 -14.55 -9.03 3.68
C ASP A 281 -13.27 -8.35 3.12
N THR A 282 -13.31 -7.04 2.84
CA THR A 282 -12.19 -6.27 2.27
C THR A 282 -11.01 -6.17 3.24
N PHE A 283 -9.78 -6.20 2.73
CA PHE A 283 -8.57 -5.84 3.47
C PHE A 283 -7.95 -4.54 2.92
N ILE A 284 -7.59 -3.60 3.81
CA ILE A 284 -7.01 -2.29 3.44
C ILE A 284 -5.63 -2.15 4.06
N VAL A 285 -4.60 -2.03 3.23
CA VAL A 285 -3.19 -1.83 3.61
C VAL A 285 -2.82 -0.36 3.46
N VAL A 286 -2.44 0.30 4.56
CA VAL A 286 -2.13 1.74 4.59
C VAL A 286 -0.70 2.00 5.04
N GLU A 287 0.07 2.73 4.24
CA GLU A 287 1.41 3.23 4.60
C GLU A 287 1.36 4.71 5.01
N TYR A 288 1.80 5.02 6.24
CA TYR A 288 1.73 6.37 6.82
C TYR A 288 2.96 6.73 7.67
N PRO A 289 3.25 8.03 7.89
CA PRO A 289 4.38 8.46 8.70
C PRO A 289 4.07 8.42 10.21
N LEU A 290 5.13 8.26 11.03
CA LEU A 290 5.11 8.22 12.51
C LEU A 290 4.52 9.46 13.25
N LYS A 291 4.01 10.46 12.52
CA LYS A 291 3.35 11.64 13.08
C LYS A 291 1.86 11.73 12.72
N THR A 292 1.29 10.67 12.14
CA THR A 292 -0.12 10.56 11.77
C THR A 292 -0.79 9.54 12.68
N ASP A 293 -1.78 10.00 13.45
CA ASP A 293 -2.65 9.11 14.22
C ASP A 293 -3.70 8.48 13.30
N MET A 294 -3.98 7.19 13.50
CA MET A 294 -4.85 6.39 12.63
C MET A 294 -5.90 5.66 13.46
N LEU A 295 -7.17 5.75 13.04
CA LEU A 295 -8.33 5.18 13.74
C LEU A 295 -8.21 3.65 13.92
N ASP A 296 -8.95 3.09 14.88
CA ASP A 296 -8.99 1.64 15.13
C ASP A 296 -9.96 0.87 14.20
N SER A 297 -10.71 1.59 13.36
CA SER A 297 -11.60 1.06 12.33
C SER A 297 -11.55 1.90 11.04
N CYS A 298 -12.06 1.35 9.95
CA CYS A 298 -12.28 2.03 8.68
C CYS A 298 -13.54 1.42 8.02
N GLY A 299 -14.64 2.16 8.00
CA GLY A 299 -15.94 1.64 7.57
C GLY A 299 -16.40 0.50 8.47
N CYS A 300 -16.78 -0.63 7.88
CA CYS A 300 -17.10 -1.88 8.58
C CYS A 300 -15.87 -2.65 9.10
N LEU A 301 -14.65 -2.25 8.73
CA LEU A 301 -13.42 -2.98 9.00
C LEU A 301 -12.74 -2.54 10.31
N VAL A 302 -12.04 -3.48 10.95
CA VAL A 302 -11.25 -3.24 12.18
C VAL A 302 -9.75 -3.27 11.89
N LYS A 303 -8.96 -2.52 12.65
CA LYS A 303 -7.49 -2.55 12.56
C LYS A 303 -6.96 -3.90 13.10
N ILE A 304 -6.45 -4.74 12.20
CA ILE A 304 -5.90 -6.07 12.49
C ILE A 304 -4.43 -5.96 12.92
N THR A 305 -3.69 -5.03 12.32
CA THR A 305 -2.29 -4.76 12.68
C THR A 305 -1.97 -3.29 12.52
N ASP A 306 -1.01 -2.84 13.33
CA ASP A 306 -0.29 -1.58 13.18
C ASP A 306 1.18 -1.91 13.49
N ARG A 307 2.09 -1.66 12.54
CA ARG A 307 3.50 -2.04 12.62
C ARG A 307 4.42 -0.92 12.19
N ARG A 308 5.34 -0.54 13.06
CA ARG A 308 6.34 0.51 12.81
C ARG A 308 7.59 -0.03 12.12
N PHE A 309 7.93 0.57 10.98
CA PHE A 309 9.15 0.37 10.21
C PHE A 309 9.98 1.66 10.20
N GLY A 310 10.67 1.92 11.31
CA GLY A 310 11.54 3.10 11.49
C GLY A 310 10.76 4.42 11.64
N ARG A 311 10.52 5.10 10.51
CA ARG A 311 9.72 6.34 10.40
C ARG A 311 8.34 6.13 9.75
N THR A 312 8.16 4.97 9.12
CA THR A 312 6.93 4.53 8.46
C THR A 312 6.14 3.64 9.43
N LEU A 313 4.82 3.61 9.30
CA LEU A 313 3.95 2.58 9.86
C LEU A 313 3.13 1.94 8.74
N LEU A 314 2.74 0.70 8.99
CA LEU A 314 1.91 -0.13 8.15
C LEU A 314 0.70 -0.57 8.98
N ALA A 315 -0.47 0.01 8.71
CA ALA A 315 -1.72 -0.51 9.23
C ALA A 315 -2.31 -1.48 8.21
N ILE A 316 -2.98 -2.51 8.72
CA ILE A 316 -3.89 -3.34 7.93
C ILE A 316 -5.23 -3.37 8.63
N TYR A 317 -6.24 -2.82 7.98
CA TYR A 317 -7.64 -2.99 8.34
C TYR A 317 -8.19 -4.21 7.61
N GLY A 318 -9.18 -4.85 8.20
CA GLY A 318 -9.88 -5.95 7.55
C GLY A 318 -11.03 -6.50 8.40
N PRO A 319 -11.53 -7.68 8.03
CA PRO A 319 -12.76 -8.22 8.58
C PRO A 319 -12.63 -8.55 10.08
N THR A 320 -13.74 -8.47 10.81
CA THR A 320 -13.77 -8.78 12.26
C THR A 320 -13.31 -10.21 12.56
N TRP A 321 -13.62 -11.17 11.66
CA TRP A 321 -13.16 -12.56 11.78
C TRP A 321 -11.64 -12.74 11.60
N ALA A 322 -10.97 -11.80 10.92
CA ALA A 322 -9.53 -11.82 10.70
C ALA A 322 -8.73 -11.19 11.86
N GLN A 323 -9.40 -10.51 12.80
CA GLN A 323 -8.75 -9.91 13.97
C GLN A 323 -8.29 -11.01 14.95
N LYS A 324 -6.98 -11.24 15.01
CA LYS A 324 -6.39 -12.18 15.98
C LYS A 324 -6.62 -11.67 17.41
N LYS A 325 -7.38 -12.44 18.20
CA LYS A 325 -7.53 -12.21 19.65
C LYS A 325 -6.14 -12.08 20.28
N ARG A 326 -5.86 -10.92 20.85
CA ARG A 326 -4.65 -10.69 21.65
C ARG A 326 -4.73 -11.60 22.89
N ARG A 327 -3.77 -12.51 23.00
CA ARG A 327 -3.46 -13.23 24.24
C ARG A 327 -2.52 -12.38 25.09
#